data_AF-A0A2E8PV12-F1
#
_entry.id   AF-A0A2E8PV12-F1
#
_cell.length_a   1.000
_cell.length_b   1.000
_cell.length_c   1.000
_cell.angle_alpha   90.00
_cell.angle_beta   90.00
_cell.angle_gamma   90.00
#
_symmetry.space_group_name_H-M   'P 1'
#
loop_
_entity.id
_entity.type
_entity.pdbx_description
1 polymer ?
#
loop_
_entity_poly.entity_id
_entity_poly.type
_entity_poly.pdbx_seq_one_letter_code
_entity_poly.pdbx_strand_id
1 'polypeptide(L)'
;MRNEIIDDDRSEIITGELLRRFHRLIGKNLGKEFGATPGRFRKRHVVVGQVYRAPDAQHVNDLIDAFCQWSLKEFHYQKGQDFSTAVIQAIVSHVYIAWIHPFDDGNGRTARLLEFYLLLRAGVPDLAAHILSNHYNQTRNEYYRQLKSLQKKKGDLSDFISYALQGFKDGLSEVLKTVQKSQMEVAWNAHVHQTFVQFASMHGSRPVERRRKSLILSFLLDQEYAIDEIAAINEPIRVQYENLSRRTLQRDIDALQVMGLLKLDSQSGKYRAWSGILQGQMAHVRDSRILH
;
A
#
# COMPACT_ATOMS: atom_id res chain seq x y z
N MET A 1 -19.39 -3.10 1.90
CA MET A 1 -18.30 -3.98 1.43
C MET A 1 -17.10 -4.00 2.38
N ARG A 2 -16.36 -2.90 2.57
CA ARG A 2 -15.23 -2.88 3.54
C ARG A 2 -15.69 -3.27 4.95
N ASN A 3 -16.65 -2.54 5.51
CA ASN A 3 -17.17 -2.80 6.84
C ASN A 3 -17.86 -4.18 6.95
N GLU A 4 -18.52 -4.62 5.88
CA GLU A 4 -19.14 -5.97 5.85
C GLU A 4 -18.12 -7.11 5.97
N ILE A 5 -16.92 -6.96 5.41
CA ILE A 5 -15.88 -8.00 5.45
C ILE A 5 -14.99 -7.85 6.68
N ILE A 6 -14.58 -6.62 6.99
CA ILE A 6 -13.61 -6.34 8.05
C ILE A 6 -14.26 -6.28 9.43
N ASP A 7 -15.46 -5.70 9.52
CA ASP A 7 -16.12 -5.44 10.81
C ASP A 7 -17.18 -6.51 11.13
N ASP A 8 -17.89 -7.04 10.12
CA ASP A 8 -19.01 -7.98 10.31
C ASP A 8 -18.67 -9.46 10.02
N ASP A 9 -17.44 -9.78 9.57
CA ASP A 9 -16.99 -11.12 9.10
C ASP A 9 -17.95 -11.79 8.09
N ARG A 10 -18.68 -10.97 7.32
CA ARG A 10 -19.63 -11.46 6.30
C ARG A 10 -18.92 -11.58 4.97
N SER A 11 -18.45 -12.78 4.67
CA SER A 11 -17.91 -13.13 3.35
C SER A 11 -18.87 -13.99 2.54
N GLU A 12 -19.15 -13.56 1.31
CA GLU A 12 -20.00 -14.23 0.35
C GLU A 12 -19.13 -15.00 -0.67
N ILE A 13 -19.65 -16.11 -1.16
CA ILE A 13 -19.07 -16.81 -2.31
C ILE A 13 -19.25 -15.99 -3.58
N ILE A 14 -18.38 -16.22 -4.58
CA ILE A 14 -18.51 -15.57 -5.88
C ILE A 14 -19.77 -16.10 -6.56
N THR A 15 -20.68 -15.20 -6.92
CA THR A 15 -21.91 -15.51 -7.64
C THR A 15 -22.18 -14.46 -8.71
N GLY A 16 -23.02 -14.80 -9.69
CA GLY A 16 -23.50 -13.81 -10.67
C GLY A 16 -24.16 -12.60 -9.99
N GLU A 17 -24.89 -12.79 -8.88
CA GLU A 17 -25.52 -11.69 -8.15
C GLU A 17 -24.50 -10.79 -7.44
N LEU A 18 -23.44 -11.36 -6.85
CA LEU A 18 -22.34 -10.59 -6.27
C LEU A 18 -21.70 -9.69 -7.34
N LEU A 19 -21.46 -10.22 -8.55
CA LEU A 19 -20.90 -9.45 -9.66
C LEU A 19 -21.84 -8.32 -10.10
N ARG A 20 -23.15 -8.60 -10.20
CA ARG A 20 -24.16 -7.57 -10.52
C ARG A 20 -24.23 -6.50 -9.43
N ARG A 21 -24.12 -6.88 -8.15
CA ARG A 21 -24.02 -5.95 -7.01
C ARG A 21 -22.79 -5.05 -7.13
N PHE A 22 -21.61 -5.62 -7.37
CA PHE A 22 -20.38 -4.85 -7.55
C PHE A 22 -20.47 -3.88 -8.74
N HIS A 23 -21.03 -4.35 -9.85
CA HIS A 23 -21.24 -3.49 -11.01
C HIS A 23 -22.26 -2.38 -10.75
N ARG A 24 -23.31 -2.61 -9.93
CA ARG A 24 -24.21 -1.54 -9.47
C ARG A 24 -23.48 -0.48 -8.65
N LEU A 25 -22.58 -0.89 -7.77
CA LEU A 25 -21.76 0.04 -6.98
C LEU A 25 -20.87 0.90 -7.88
N ILE A 26 -20.25 0.29 -8.90
CA ILE A 26 -19.41 1.00 -9.87
C ILE A 26 -20.21 2.01 -10.69
N GLY A 27 -21.41 1.64 -11.14
CA GLY A 27 -22.29 2.52 -11.93
C GLY A 27 -23.04 3.57 -11.11
N LYS A 28 -22.96 3.51 -9.77
CA LYS A 28 -23.71 4.40 -8.88
C LYS A 28 -23.27 5.85 -9.11
N ASN A 29 -24.25 6.75 -9.28
CA ASN A 29 -24.05 8.19 -9.50
C ASN A 29 -23.34 8.59 -10.80
N LEU A 30 -23.05 7.66 -11.73
CA LEU A 30 -22.43 7.97 -13.02
C LEU A 30 -23.46 8.33 -14.12
N GLY A 31 -24.75 8.06 -13.88
CA GLY A 31 -25.84 8.46 -14.78
C GLY A 31 -25.62 8.01 -16.22
N LYS A 32 -25.73 8.96 -17.17
CA LYS A 32 -25.58 8.69 -18.62
C LYS A 32 -24.12 8.48 -19.07
N GLU A 33 -23.13 8.81 -18.23
CA GLU A 33 -21.71 8.61 -18.55
C GLU A 33 -21.29 7.14 -18.39
N PHE A 34 -22.10 6.33 -17.71
CA PHE A 34 -21.87 4.90 -17.61
C PHE A 34 -22.46 4.17 -18.81
N GLY A 35 -21.59 3.58 -19.63
CA GLY A 35 -21.98 2.93 -20.90
C GLY A 35 -22.77 1.62 -20.75
N ALA A 36 -23.26 1.31 -19.55
CA ALA A 36 -23.97 0.08 -19.23
C ALA A 36 -25.18 0.34 -18.34
N THR A 37 -26.15 -0.58 -18.36
CA THR A 37 -27.17 -0.62 -17.31
C THR A 37 -26.57 -1.24 -16.05
N PRO A 38 -26.49 -0.51 -14.91
CA PRO A 38 -25.85 -1.04 -13.70
C PRO A 38 -26.46 -2.37 -13.23
N GLY A 39 -25.63 -3.40 -13.07
CA GLY A 39 -26.04 -4.72 -12.59
C GLY A 39 -26.65 -5.62 -13.64
N ARG A 40 -26.65 -5.22 -14.91
CA ARG A 40 -27.23 -6.02 -16.00
C ARG A 40 -26.12 -6.57 -16.89
N PHE A 41 -26.08 -7.88 -17.04
CA PHE A 41 -25.22 -8.49 -18.06
C PHE A 41 -25.62 -8.04 -19.46
N ARG A 42 -24.62 -7.88 -20.33
CA ARG A 42 -24.83 -7.40 -21.69
C ARG A 42 -25.70 -8.37 -22.48
N LYS A 43 -26.49 -7.80 -23.38
CA LYS A 43 -27.27 -8.56 -24.38
C LYS A 43 -26.72 -8.40 -25.80
N ARG A 44 -25.61 -7.68 -25.93
CA ARG A 44 -24.97 -7.36 -27.20
C ARG A 44 -23.53 -7.84 -27.21
N HIS A 45 -23.00 -8.03 -28.41
CA HIS A 45 -21.59 -8.31 -28.59
C HIS A 45 -20.75 -7.07 -28.26
N VAL A 46 -19.58 -7.31 -27.69
CA VAL A 46 -18.61 -6.28 -27.34
C VAL A 46 -17.22 -6.72 -27.80
N VAL A 47 -16.44 -5.75 -28.26
CA VAL A 47 -15.04 -5.92 -28.63
C VAL A 47 -14.21 -5.15 -27.62
N VAL A 48 -13.22 -5.81 -27.02
CA VAL A 48 -12.35 -5.23 -26.01
C VAL A 48 -11.07 -4.73 -26.69
N GLY A 49 -10.86 -3.41 -26.63
CA GLY A 49 -9.78 -2.77 -27.37
C GLY A 49 -9.99 -2.92 -28.89
N GLN A 50 -8.91 -3.14 -29.64
CA GLN A 50 -8.98 -3.24 -31.10
C GLN A 50 -9.06 -4.68 -31.64
N VAL A 51 -8.89 -5.71 -30.79
CA VAL A 51 -8.59 -7.07 -31.30
C VAL A 51 -9.31 -8.20 -30.55
N TYR A 52 -9.66 -8.05 -29.27
CA TYR A 52 -10.28 -9.16 -28.53
C TYR A 52 -11.80 -9.16 -28.70
N ARG A 53 -12.34 -10.25 -29.25
CA ARG A 53 -13.78 -10.49 -29.29
C ARG A 53 -14.18 -11.27 -28.04
N ALA A 54 -14.97 -10.62 -27.18
CA ALA A 54 -15.55 -11.31 -26.04
C ALA A 54 -16.53 -12.41 -26.52
N PRO A 55 -16.86 -13.40 -25.67
CA PRO A 55 -17.86 -14.42 -25.98
C PRO A 55 -19.20 -13.83 -26.45
N ASP A 56 -20.03 -14.63 -27.13
CA ASP A 56 -21.39 -14.21 -27.46
C ASP A 56 -22.17 -13.82 -26.19
N ALA A 57 -22.97 -12.75 -26.29
CA ALA A 57 -23.81 -12.29 -25.18
C ALA A 57 -24.77 -13.38 -24.67
N GLN A 58 -25.23 -14.28 -25.56
CA GLN A 58 -26.13 -15.37 -25.16
C GLN A 58 -25.48 -16.34 -24.17
N HIS A 59 -24.16 -16.50 -24.20
CA HIS A 59 -23.42 -17.42 -23.32
C HIS A 59 -22.94 -16.76 -22.02
N VAL A 60 -23.14 -15.46 -21.83
CA VAL A 60 -22.58 -14.74 -20.68
C VAL A 60 -23.09 -15.29 -19.34
N ASN A 61 -24.39 -15.61 -19.23
CA ASN A 61 -24.91 -16.17 -17.98
C ASN A 61 -24.27 -17.54 -17.70
N ASP A 62 -24.29 -18.45 -18.68
CA ASP A 62 -23.72 -19.80 -18.54
C ASP A 62 -22.23 -19.77 -18.19
N LEU A 63 -21.46 -18.87 -18.81
CA LEU A 63 -20.04 -18.70 -18.53
C LEU A 63 -19.77 -18.15 -17.14
N ILE A 64 -20.58 -17.21 -16.67
CA ILE A 64 -20.46 -16.69 -15.30
C ILE A 64 -20.82 -17.77 -14.29
N ASP A 65 -21.90 -18.52 -14.51
CA ASP A 65 -22.31 -19.60 -13.62
C ASP A 65 -21.27 -20.72 -13.58
N ALA A 66 -20.73 -21.11 -14.73
CA ALA A 66 -19.63 -22.07 -14.83
C ALA A 66 -18.37 -21.58 -14.11
N PHE A 67 -17.99 -20.31 -14.28
CA PHE A 67 -16.87 -19.70 -13.57
C PHE A 67 -17.10 -19.72 -12.04
N CYS A 68 -18.29 -19.34 -11.56
CA CYS A 68 -18.58 -19.31 -10.14
C CYS A 68 -18.51 -20.71 -9.53
N GLN A 69 -19.10 -21.71 -10.19
CA GLN A 69 -19.07 -23.11 -9.74
C GLN A 69 -17.64 -23.68 -9.76
N TRP A 70 -16.89 -23.44 -10.83
CA TRP A 70 -15.52 -23.88 -10.95
C TRP A 70 -14.63 -23.23 -9.89
N SER A 71 -14.70 -21.91 -9.72
CA SER A 71 -13.90 -21.18 -8.72
C SER A 71 -14.19 -21.66 -7.30
N LEU A 72 -15.46 -21.91 -6.98
CA LEU A 72 -15.87 -22.44 -5.67
C LEU A 72 -15.23 -23.81 -5.39
N LYS A 73 -15.17 -24.69 -6.40
CA LYS A 73 -14.59 -26.03 -6.29
C LYS A 73 -13.06 -25.99 -6.26
N GLU A 74 -12.44 -25.32 -7.21
CA GLU A 74 -10.98 -25.33 -7.41
C GLU A 74 -10.23 -24.72 -6.22
N PHE A 75 -10.75 -23.62 -5.70
CA PHE A 75 -10.09 -22.86 -4.65
C PHE A 75 -10.51 -23.27 -3.22
N HIS A 76 -11.22 -24.40 -3.10
CA HIS A 76 -11.59 -25.06 -1.84
C HIS A 76 -12.25 -24.17 -0.77
N TYR A 77 -12.99 -23.13 -1.19
CA TYR A 77 -13.50 -22.10 -0.28
C TYR A 77 -14.24 -22.64 0.95
N GLN A 78 -15.09 -23.66 0.78
CA GLN A 78 -15.90 -24.23 1.86
C GLN A 78 -15.09 -25.07 2.87
N LYS A 79 -13.86 -25.45 2.54
CA LYS A 79 -13.01 -26.32 3.37
C LYS A 79 -11.89 -25.56 4.08
N GLY A 80 -11.89 -24.24 3.98
CA GLY A 80 -10.77 -23.39 4.39
C GLY A 80 -9.78 -23.22 3.23
N GLN A 81 -9.26 -22.00 3.11
CA GLN A 81 -8.35 -21.60 2.05
C GLN A 81 -7.13 -20.95 2.68
N ASP A 82 -5.93 -21.42 2.32
CA ASP A 82 -4.71 -20.74 2.74
C ASP A 82 -4.52 -19.40 2.02
N PHE A 83 -3.65 -18.55 2.58
CA PHE A 83 -3.39 -17.21 2.05
C PHE A 83 -2.95 -17.23 0.57
N SER A 84 -2.02 -18.11 0.20
CA SER A 84 -1.51 -18.20 -1.18
C SER A 84 -2.61 -18.55 -2.18
N THR A 85 -3.45 -19.51 -1.83
CA THR A 85 -4.56 -19.98 -2.65
C THR A 85 -5.60 -18.87 -2.81
N ALA A 86 -5.86 -18.09 -1.74
CA ALA A 86 -6.78 -16.95 -1.80
C ALA A 86 -6.27 -15.81 -2.68
N VAL A 87 -4.98 -15.49 -2.61
CA VAL A 87 -4.35 -14.49 -3.50
C VAL A 87 -4.39 -14.94 -4.95
N ILE A 88 -4.09 -16.21 -5.24
CA ILE A 88 -4.18 -16.76 -6.59
C ILE A 88 -5.64 -16.71 -7.08
N GLN A 89 -6.61 -17.06 -6.23
CA GLN A 89 -8.04 -16.95 -6.58
C GLN A 89 -8.40 -15.52 -6.99
N ALA A 90 -7.91 -14.50 -6.26
CA ALA A 90 -8.16 -13.11 -6.58
C ALA A 90 -7.67 -12.74 -8.00
N ILE A 91 -6.41 -13.07 -8.30
CA ILE A 91 -5.75 -12.79 -9.58
C ILE A 91 -6.46 -13.54 -10.71
N VAL A 92 -6.75 -14.82 -10.53
CA VAL A 92 -7.41 -15.65 -11.54
C VAL A 92 -8.83 -15.13 -11.79
N SER A 93 -9.59 -14.82 -10.73
CA SER A 93 -10.95 -14.29 -10.84
C SER A 93 -10.97 -12.97 -11.63
N HIS A 94 -9.98 -12.09 -11.42
CA HIS A 94 -9.82 -10.88 -12.22
C HIS A 94 -9.71 -11.18 -13.73
N VAL A 95 -8.86 -12.13 -14.10
CA VAL A 95 -8.67 -12.54 -15.51
C VAL A 95 -9.97 -13.11 -16.10
N TYR A 96 -10.65 -13.99 -15.38
CA TYR A 96 -11.90 -14.59 -15.87
C TYR A 96 -12.99 -13.54 -16.13
N ILE A 97 -13.16 -12.55 -15.25
CA ILE A 97 -14.12 -11.46 -15.48
C ILE A 97 -13.69 -10.60 -16.68
N ALA A 98 -12.39 -10.33 -16.84
CA ALA A 98 -11.88 -9.58 -17.99
C ALA A 98 -12.12 -10.30 -19.32
N TRP A 99 -12.05 -11.64 -19.34
CA TRP A 99 -12.30 -12.49 -20.50
C TRP A 99 -13.78 -12.66 -20.84
N ILE A 100 -14.60 -13.06 -19.88
CA ILE A 100 -16.05 -13.23 -20.10
C ILE A 100 -16.67 -11.90 -20.52
N HIS A 101 -16.16 -10.81 -19.94
CA HIS A 101 -16.57 -9.44 -20.22
C HIS A 101 -18.10 -9.28 -20.10
N PRO A 102 -18.68 -9.57 -18.91
CA PRO A 102 -20.12 -9.80 -18.78
C PRO A 102 -21.00 -8.55 -18.93
N PHE A 103 -20.45 -7.34 -18.91
CA PHE A 103 -21.20 -6.08 -18.96
C PHE A 103 -20.88 -5.26 -20.23
N ASP A 104 -21.74 -4.30 -20.58
CA ASP A 104 -21.51 -3.42 -21.74
C ASP A 104 -20.35 -2.42 -21.52
N ASP A 105 -20.11 -2.02 -20.27
CA ASP A 105 -19.04 -1.15 -19.78
C ASP A 105 -18.74 -1.56 -18.32
N GLY A 106 -17.60 -1.16 -17.76
CA GLY A 106 -17.29 -1.35 -16.34
C GLY A 106 -16.65 -2.69 -16.02
N ASN A 107 -16.37 -3.55 -17.00
CA ASN A 107 -15.77 -4.87 -16.79
C ASN A 107 -14.40 -4.79 -16.08
N GLY A 108 -13.51 -3.92 -16.54
CA GLY A 108 -12.19 -3.75 -15.92
C GLY A 108 -12.26 -3.16 -14.51
N ARG A 109 -13.29 -2.38 -14.19
CA ARG A 109 -13.56 -1.85 -12.84
C ARG A 109 -14.14 -2.94 -11.94
N THR A 110 -15.03 -3.78 -12.50
CA THR A 110 -15.67 -4.89 -11.79
C THR A 110 -14.68 -6.01 -11.49
N ALA A 111 -13.79 -6.34 -12.42
CA ALA A 111 -12.72 -7.31 -12.21
C ALA A 111 -11.79 -6.88 -11.07
N ARG A 112 -11.34 -5.61 -11.05
CA ARG A 112 -10.52 -5.05 -9.97
C ARG A 112 -11.25 -5.02 -8.63
N LEU A 113 -12.55 -4.70 -8.63
CA LEU A 113 -13.35 -4.69 -7.40
C LEU A 113 -13.53 -6.10 -6.84
N LEU A 114 -13.70 -7.11 -7.70
CA LEU A 114 -13.72 -8.51 -7.29
C LEU A 114 -12.36 -8.96 -6.76
N GLU A 115 -11.27 -8.62 -7.44
CA GLU A 115 -9.90 -8.93 -6.98
C GLU A 115 -9.63 -8.33 -5.59
N PHE A 116 -9.95 -7.05 -5.43
CA PHE A 116 -9.86 -6.33 -4.16
C PHE A 116 -10.70 -6.99 -3.06
N TYR A 117 -11.95 -7.34 -3.36
CA TYR A 117 -12.84 -8.04 -2.43
C TYR A 117 -12.24 -9.37 -1.95
N LEU A 118 -11.68 -10.16 -2.87
CA LEU A 118 -11.08 -11.46 -2.58
C LEU A 118 -9.79 -11.32 -1.76
N LEU A 119 -8.98 -10.29 -2.00
CA LEU A 119 -7.80 -9.99 -1.18
C LEU A 119 -8.18 -9.57 0.24
N LEU A 120 -9.18 -8.70 0.40
CA LEU A 120 -9.70 -8.35 1.74
C LEU A 120 -10.15 -9.59 2.50
N ARG A 121 -10.91 -10.46 1.83
CA ARG A 121 -11.39 -11.72 2.39
C ARG A 121 -10.24 -12.67 2.75
N ALA A 122 -9.11 -12.59 2.06
CA ALA A 122 -7.89 -13.34 2.38
C ALA A 122 -7.13 -12.78 3.61
N GLY A 123 -7.63 -11.71 4.25
CA GLY A 123 -6.96 -11.04 5.36
C GLY A 123 -5.91 -10.02 4.92
N VAL A 124 -5.83 -9.68 3.63
CA VAL A 124 -4.94 -8.60 3.17
C VAL A 124 -5.46 -7.27 3.71
N PRO A 125 -4.64 -6.45 4.38
CA PRO A 125 -5.06 -5.14 4.85
C PRO A 125 -5.58 -4.26 3.70
N ASP A 126 -6.57 -3.43 3.99
CA ASP A 126 -7.25 -2.54 3.02
C ASP A 126 -6.27 -1.75 2.12
N LEU A 127 -5.27 -1.12 2.73
CA LEU A 127 -4.22 -0.39 2.02
C LEU A 127 -3.45 -1.27 1.03
N ALA A 128 -3.20 -2.52 1.40
CA ALA A 128 -2.48 -3.49 0.58
C ALA A 128 -3.37 -4.16 -0.48
N ALA A 129 -4.68 -4.28 -0.25
CA ALA A 129 -5.60 -4.89 -1.22
C ALA A 129 -5.71 -4.08 -2.54
N HIS A 130 -5.36 -2.78 -2.52
CA HIS A 130 -5.29 -1.95 -3.72
C HIS A 130 -4.02 -2.14 -4.57
N ILE A 131 -3.01 -2.86 -4.07
CA ILE A 131 -1.70 -2.97 -4.72
C ILE A 131 -1.80 -3.50 -6.16
N LEU A 132 -2.55 -4.59 -6.40
CA LEU A 132 -2.66 -5.18 -7.74
C LEU A 132 -3.31 -4.22 -8.74
N SER A 133 -4.40 -3.56 -8.33
CA SER A 133 -5.05 -2.54 -9.17
C SER A 133 -4.09 -1.39 -9.53
N ASN A 134 -3.29 -0.93 -8.57
CA ASN A 134 -2.28 0.11 -8.79
C ASN A 134 -1.17 -0.39 -9.73
N HIS A 135 -0.68 -1.61 -9.51
CA HIS A 135 0.35 -2.24 -10.34
C HIS A 135 -0.10 -2.33 -11.80
N TYR A 136 -1.32 -2.84 -12.06
CA TYR A 136 -1.88 -2.93 -13.42
C TYR A 136 -2.06 -1.54 -14.07
N ASN A 137 -2.33 -0.51 -13.28
CA ASN A 137 -2.47 0.85 -13.80
C ASN A 137 -1.11 1.48 -14.14
N GLN A 138 -0.12 1.33 -13.25
CA GLN A 138 1.25 1.84 -13.44
C GLN A 138 1.97 1.12 -14.58
N THR A 139 1.67 -0.17 -14.78
CA THR A 139 2.27 -1.01 -15.83
C THR A 139 1.27 -1.36 -16.94
N ARG A 140 0.38 -0.41 -17.28
CA ARG A 140 -0.77 -0.61 -18.19
C ARG A 140 -0.43 -1.35 -19.49
N ASN A 141 0.68 -0.99 -20.14
CA ASN A 141 1.09 -1.64 -21.39
C ASN A 141 1.43 -3.13 -21.17
N GLU A 142 2.12 -3.43 -20.09
CA GLU A 142 2.47 -4.81 -19.71
C GLU A 142 1.24 -5.60 -19.32
N TYR A 143 0.36 -5.03 -18.50
CA TYR A 143 -0.92 -5.64 -18.14
C TYR A 143 -1.73 -6.08 -19.38
N TYR A 144 -1.89 -5.20 -20.38
CA TYR A 144 -2.58 -5.56 -21.61
C TYR A 144 -1.80 -6.56 -22.47
N ARG A 145 -0.46 -6.49 -22.47
CA ARG A 145 0.39 -7.49 -23.15
C ARG A 145 0.15 -8.88 -22.57
N GLN A 146 0.12 -8.99 -21.24
CA GLN A 146 -0.14 -10.25 -20.53
C GLN A 146 -1.55 -10.77 -20.84
N LEU A 147 -2.59 -9.95 -20.73
CA LEU A 147 -3.94 -10.41 -21.10
C LEU A 147 -4.06 -10.89 -22.55
N LYS A 148 -3.34 -10.25 -23.47
CA LYS A 148 -3.32 -10.63 -24.90
C LYS A 148 -2.52 -11.92 -25.15
N SER A 149 -1.45 -12.18 -24.38
CA SER A 149 -0.62 -13.37 -24.54
C SER A 149 -1.38 -14.65 -24.20
N LEU A 150 -2.33 -14.58 -23.27
CA LEU A 150 -3.09 -15.75 -22.84
C LEU A 150 -3.90 -16.41 -23.98
N GLN A 151 -4.40 -15.62 -24.94
CA GLN A 151 -5.07 -16.16 -26.13
C GLN A 151 -4.14 -17.01 -26.99
N LYS A 152 -2.86 -16.61 -27.09
CA LYS A 152 -1.85 -17.35 -27.85
C LYS A 152 -1.42 -18.63 -27.13
N LYS A 153 -1.44 -18.62 -25.79
CA LYS A 153 -1.04 -19.74 -24.93
C LYS A 153 -2.19 -20.66 -24.53
N LYS A 154 -3.30 -20.68 -25.27
CA LYS A 154 -4.48 -21.53 -24.99
C LYS A 154 -5.02 -21.40 -23.56
N GLY A 155 -4.91 -20.22 -22.96
CA GLY A 155 -5.43 -19.93 -21.63
C GLY A 155 -4.52 -20.29 -20.46
N ASP A 156 -3.24 -20.62 -20.69
CA ASP A 156 -2.25 -20.75 -19.62
C ASP A 156 -2.05 -19.40 -18.90
N LEU A 157 -2.44 -19.36 -17.62
CA LEU A 157 -2.42 -18.17 -16.77
C LEU A 157 -1.06 -17.93 -16.08
N SER A 158 -0.09 -18.84 -16.22
CA SER A 158 1.15 -18.84 -15.44
C SER A 158 1.92 -17.52 -15.54
N ASP A 159 2.06 -16.97 -16.74
CA ASP A 159 2.75 -15.70 -16.96
C ASP A 159 2.02 -14.53 -16.28
N PHE A 160 0.68 -14.46 -16.41
CA PHE A 160 -0.12 -13.39 -15.82
C PHE A 160 -0.08 -13.47 -14.29
N ILE A 161 -0.21 -14.67 -13.73
CA ILE A 161 -0.12 -14.90 -12.28
C ILE A 161 1.26 -14.49 -11.78
N SER A 162 2.34 -14.89 -12.48
CA SER A 162 3.71 -14.52 -12.09
C SER A 162 3.93 -13.01 -12.12
N TYR A 163 3.44 -12.35 -13.18
CA TYR A 163 3.45 -10.88 -13.31
C TYR A 163 2.69 -10.19 -12.16
N ALA A 164 1.47 -10.63 -11.87
CA ALA A 164 0.64 -10.07 -10.80
C ALA A 164 1.25 -10.30 -9.42
N LEU A 165 1.74 -11.51 -9.12
CA LEU A 165 2.39 -11.84 -7.85
C LEU A 165 3.68 -11.03 -7.63
N GLN A 166 4.46 -10.81 -8.68
CA GLN A 166 5.64 -9.96 -8.59
C GLN A 166 5.25 -8.51 -8.23
N GLY A 167 4.25 -7.95 -8.93
CA GLY A 167 3.70 -6.63 -8.60
C GLY A 167 3.14 -6.54 -7.18
N PHE A 168 2.48 -7.59 -6.71
CA PHE A 168 1.94 -7.67 -5.36
C PHE A 168 3.05 -7.69 -4.31
N LYS A 169 4.08 -8.52 -4.50
CA LYS A 169 5.25 -8.60 -3.62
C LYS A 169 5.99 -7.27 -3.52
N ASP A 170 6.22 -6.62 -4.65
CA ASP A 170 6.93 -5.34 -4.70
C ASP A 170 6.12 -4.24 -3.99
N GLY A 171 4.81 -4.18 -4.23
CA GLY A 171 3.93 -3.25 -3.53
C GLY A 171 3.85 -3.50 -2.03
N LEU A 172 3.79 -4.76 -1.59
CA LEU A 172 3.80 -5.11 -0.15
C LEU A 172 5.11 -4.67 0.51
N SER A 173 6.22 -4.85 -0.19
CA SER A 173 7.54 -4.41 0.28
C SER A 173 7.60 -2.88 0.44
N GLU A 174 6.99 -2.14 -0.47
CA GLU A 174 6.93 -0.68 -0.40
C GLU A 174 6.01 -0.17 0.72
N VAL A 175 4.85 -0.80 0.90
CA VAL A 175 3.95 -0.51 2.04
C VAL A 175 4.68 -0.79 3.35
N LEU A 176 5.38 -1.91 3.46
CA LEU A 176 6.14 -2.27 4.66
C LEU A 176 7.22 -1.23 4.97
N LYS A 177 7.98 -0.77 3.98
CA LYS A 177 8.98 0.30 4.15
C LYS A 177 8.32 1.59 4.65
N THR A 178 7.20 1.98 4.05
CA THR A 178 6.46 3.19 4.43
C THR A 178 5.99 3.12 5.88
N VAL A 179 5.41 1.98 6.29
CA VAL A 179 4.96 1.76 7.68
C VAL A 179 6.14 1.78 8.64
N GLN A 180 7.25 1.12 8.32
CA GLN A 180 8.44 1.10 9.16
C GLN A 180 9.03 2.50 9.34
N LYS A 181 9.10 3.29 8.26
CA LYS A 181 9.56 4.68 8.32
C LYS A 181 8.67 5.52 9.22
N SER A 182 7.35 5.45 9.02
CA SER A 182 6.39 6.19 9.85
C SER A 182 6.47 5.80 11.33
N GLN A 183 6.60 4.50 11.64
CA GLN A 183 6.78 4.04 13.02
C GLN A 183 8.09 4.56 13.63
N MET A 184 9.17 4.59 12.85
CA MET A 184 10.45 5.11 13.29
C MET A 184 10.38 6.61 13.57
N GLU A 185 9.71 7.40 12.73
CA GLU A 185 9.50 8.84 12.94
C GLU A 185 8.69 9.11 14.22
N VAL A 186 7.62 8.34 14.46
CA VAL A 186 6.83 8.46 15.70
C VAL A 186 7.66 8.09 16.93
N ALA A 187 8.39 6.97 16.87
CA ALA A 187 9.28 6.54 17.95
C ALA A 187 10.39 7.57 18.22
N TRP A 188 10.96 8.15 17.17
CA TRP A 188 11.96 9.22 17.26
C TRP A 188 11.41 10.45 17.96
N ASN A 189 10.25 10.94 17.53
CA ASN A 189 9.62 12.10 18.14
C ASN A 189 9.33 11.85 19.62
N ALA A 190 8.80 10.68 19.97
CA ALA A 190 8.56 10.30 21.37
C ALA A 190 9.88 10.26 22.18
N HIS A 191 10.94 9.68 21.63
CA HIS A 191 12.25 9.61 22.27
C HIS A 191 12.85 11.00 22.50
N VAL A 192 12.87 11.87 21.48
CA VAL A 192 13.32 13.26 21.63
C VAL A 192 12.53 13.97 22.73
N HIS A 193 11.19 13.84 22.74
CA HIS A 193 10.37 14.44 23.78
C HIS A 193 10.75 13.96 25.18
N GLN A 194 10.91 12.64 25.36
CA GLN A 194 11.27 12.04 26.64
C GLN A 194 12.66 12.46 27.11
N THR A 195 13.65 12.46 26.21
CA THR A 195 15.03 12.90 26.51
C THR A 195 15.04 14.35 26.96
N PHE A 196 14.31 15.24 26.28
CA PHE A 196 14.21 16.64 26.72
C PHE A 196 13.52 16.79 28.07
N VAL A 197 12.51 15.98 28.40
CA VAL A 197 11.88 16.00 29.74
C VAL A 197 12.87 15.56 30.82
N GLN A 198 13.66 14.51 30.56
CA GLN A 198 14.68 14.03 31.49
C GLN A 198 15.79 15.06 31.72
N PHE A 199 16.30 15.69 30.65
CA PHE A 199 17.37 16.68 30.74
C PHE A 199 16.90 18.05 31.25
N ALA A 200 15.67 18.50 30.96
CA ALA A 200 15.16 19.80 31.42
C ALA A 200 14.98 19.88 32.94
N SER A 201 14.92 18.74 33.64
CA SER A 201 15.00 18.68 35.10
C SER A 201 16.36 19.12 35.65
N MET A 202 17.36 19.29 34.79
CA MET A 202 18.76 19.52 35.12
C MET A 202 19.40 20.58 34.19
N HIS A 203 19.02 21.86 34.27
CA HIS A 203 19.75 23.02 33.69
C HIS A 203 19.32 23.47 32.27
N GLY A 204 18.47 24.51 32.19
CA GLY A 204 18.17 25.20 30.92
C GLY A 204 17.14 26.32 31.04
N SER A 205 17.24 27.34 30.18
CA SER A 205 16.17 28.32 29.97
C SER A 205 15.19 27.79 28.90
N ARG A 206 13.87 27.85 29.17
CA ARG A 206 12.81 27.30 28.30
C ARG A 206 12.94 27.63 26.80
N PRO A 207 13.37 28.84 26.37
CA PRO A 207 13.54 29.16 24.95
C PRO A 207 14.69 28.40 24.26
N VAL A 208 15.79 28.15 24.97
CA VAL A 208 16.96 27.44 24.40
C VAL A 208 16.62 25.97 24.16
N GLU A 209 15.93 25.34 25.11
CA GLU A 209 15.49 23.95 24.96
C GLU A 209 14.48 23.78 23.83
N ARG A 210 13.53 24.72 23.70
CA ARG A 210 12.58 24.73 22.58
C ARG A 210 13.31 24.83 21.23
N ARG A 211 14.30 25.70 21.11
CA ARG A 211 15.11 25.83 19.88
C ARG A 211 15.87 24.54 19.56
N ARG A 212 16.60 23.97 20.53
CA ARG A 212 17.33 22.70 20.35
C ARG A 212 16.41 21.55 19.96
N LYS A 213 15.24 21.46 20.59
CA LYS A 213 14.23 20.45 20.27
C LYS A 213 13.68 20.64 18.85
N SER A 214 13.36 21.88 18.47
CA SER A 214 12.93 22.21 17.11
C SER A 214 14.00 21.81 16.08
N LEU A 215 15.27 22.08 16.39
CA LEU A 215 16.40 21.73 15.53
C LEU A 215 16.47 20.22 15.30
N ILE A 216 16.53 19.42 16.37
CA ILE A 216 16.72 17.97 16.22
C ILE A 216 15.51 17.27 15.58
N LEU A 217 14.29 17.77 15.79
CA LEU A 217 13.09 17.28 15.10
C LEU A 217 13.04 17.65 13.61
N SER A 218 13.90 18.57 13.16
CA SER A 218 14.01 18.93 11.74
C SER A 218 14.96 18.03 10.95
N PHE A 219 15.73 17.16 11.61
CA PHE A 219 16.61 16.21 10.95
C PHE A 219 15.80 15.05 10.34
N LEU A 220 16.05 14.77 9.07
CA LEU A 220 15.59 13.51 8.47
C LEU A 220 16.48 12.37 8.98
N LEU A 221 15.86 11.27 9.44
CA LEU A 221 16.56 10.18 10.12
C LEU A 221 17.63 9.47 9.27
N ASP A 222 17.45 9.46 7.95
CA ASP A 222 18.33 8.77 7.00
C ASP A 222 19.27 9.74 6.26
N GLN A 223 19.46 10.96 6.77
CA GLN A 223 20.27 12.00 6.13
C GLN A 223 21.39 12.49 7.04
N GLU A 224 22.49 12.93 6.42
CA GLU A 224 23.62 13.56 7.09
C GLU A 224 23.79 15.00 6.63
N TYR A 225 24.13 15.88 7.55
CA TYR A 225 24.22 17.31 7.33
C TYR A 225 25.59 17.84 7.77
N ALA A 226 26.26 18.58 6.89
CA ALA A 226 27.38 19.43 7.28
C ALA A 226 26.88 20.58 8.17
N ILE A 227 27.77 21.16 8.98
CA ILE A 227 27.38 22.16 9.99
C ILE A 227 26.68 23.40 9.40
N ASP A 228 27.08 23.81 8.20
CA ASP A 228 26.50 24.91 7.44
C ASP A 228 25.12 24.57 6.88
N GLU A 229 24.85 23.29 6.57
CA GLU A 229 23.54 22.80 6.15
C GLU A 229 22.55 22.75 7.32
N ILE A 230 23.01 22.46 8.54
CA ILE A 230 22.14 22.32 9.73
C ILE A 230 21.34 23.59 10.02
N ALA A 231 21.98 24.76 9.93
CA ALA A 231 21.32 26.05 10.20
C ALA A 231 20.26 26.41 9.14
N ALA A 232 20.31 25.79 7.97
CA ALA A 232 19.43 26.05 6.83
C ALA A 232 18.64 24.81 6.39
N ILE A 233 18.51 23.81 7.28
CA ILE A 233 17.89 22.52 6.97
C ILE A 233 16.44 22.67 6.45
N ASN A 234 15.72 23.67 6.96
CA ASN A 234 14.42 24.10 6.49
C ASN A 234 14.18 25.57 6.86
N GLU A 235 13.11 26.15 6.32
CA GLU A 235 12.78 27.56 6.52
C GLU A 235 12.57 27.94 8.01
N PRO A 236 11.81 27.18 8.83
CA PRO A 236 11.67 27.48 10.26
C PRO A 236 12.99 27.50 11.02
N ILE A 237 13.90 26.56 10.77
CA ILE A 237 15.21 26.52 11.43
C ILE A 237 16.10 27.67 10.96
N ARG A 238 16.07 28.01 9.67
CA ARG A 238 16.80 29.16 9.13
C ARG A 238 16.43 30.44 9.88
N VAL A 239 15.15 30.72 10.04
CA VAL A 239 14.66 31.91 10.78
C VAL A 239 15.09 31.86 12.26
N GLN A 240 15.07 30.69 12.90
CA GLN A 240 15.49 30.55 14.30
C GLN A 240 16.98 30.83 14.53
N TYR A 241 17.83 30.54 13.53
CA TYR A 241 19.28 30.65 13.63
C TYR A 241 19.88 31.87 12.89
N GLU A 242 19.10 32.60 12.08
CA GLU A 242 19.55 33.75 11.27
C GLU A 242 20.33 34.80 12.05
N ASN A 243 19.85 35.15 13.25
CA ASN A 243 20.45 36.17 14.10
C ASN A 243 21.37 35.62 15.20
N LEU A 244 21.72 34.33 15.14
CA LEU A 244 22.56 33.66 16.12
C LEU A 244 23.98 33.44 15.60
N SER A 245 24.97 33.55 16.49
CA SER A 245 26.36 33.28 16.12
C SER A 245 26.56 31.79 15.77
N ARG A 246 27.53 31.48 14.89
CA ARG A 246 27.96 30.09 14.65
C ARG A 246 28.35 29.36 15.93
N ARG A 247 28.90 30.07 16.93
CA ARG A 247 29.23 29.51 18.25
C ARG A 247 27.98 29.09 19.03
N THR A 248 26.85 29.78 18.84
CA THR A 248 25.57 29.38 19.43
C THR A 248 25.04 28.10 18.81
N LEU A 249 25.11 27.97 17.47
CA LEU A 249 24.76 26.74 16.78
C LEU A 249 25.62 25.57 17.25
N GLN A 250 26.94 25.74 17.32
CA GLN A 250 27.85 24.70 17.81
C GLN A 250 27.48 24.26 19.24
N ARG A 251 27.20 25.20 20.15
CA ARG A 251 26.77 24.86 21.52
C ARG A 251 25.46 24.07 21.57
N ASP A 252 24.53 24.32 20.65
CA ASP A 252 23.28 23.57 20.57
C ASP A 252 23.52 22.16 19.99
N ILE A 253 24.38 22.03 18.98
CA ILE A 253 24.85 20.75 18.42
C ILE A 253 25.53 19.92 19.51
N ASP A 254 26.49 20.51 20.23
CA ASP A 254 27.22 19.83 21.33
C ASP A 254 26.26 19.34 22.40
N ALA A 255 25.25 20.15 22.77
CA ALA A 255 24.24 19.75 23.75
C ALA A 255 23.39 18.57 23.24
N LEU A 256 23.00 18.57 21.97
CA LEU A 256 22.25 17.46 21.36
C LEU A 256 23.10 16.18 21.26
N GLN A 257 24.43 16.30 21.09
CA GLN A 257 25.35 15.17 21.15
C GLN A 257 25.47 14.61 22.58
N VAL A 258 25.56 15.48 23.59
CA VAL A 258 25.56 15.08 25.01
C VAL A 258 24.26 14.38 25.39
N MET A 259 23.12 14.82 24.85
CA MET A 259 21.82 14.16 25.01
C MET A 259 21.72 12.82 24.26
N GLY A 260 22.72 12.46 23.45
CA GLY A 260 22.71 11.26 22.63
C GLY A 260 21.72 11.30 21.47
N LEU A 261 21.21 12.49 21.10
CA LEU A 261 20.25 12.65 20.01
C LEU A 261 20.92 12.97 18.66
N LEU A 262 22.15 13.47 18.67
CA LEU A 262 22.91 13.81 17.47
C LEU A 262 24.26 13.09 17.50
N LYS A 263 24.74 12.64 16.34
CA LYS A 263 26.04 11.98 16.19
C LYS A 263 26.82 12.57 15.02
N LEU A 264 28.11 12.83 15.24
CA LEU A 264 29.06 13.14 14.17
C LEU A 264 29.58 11.82 13.59
N ASP A 265 29.48 11.67 12.27
CA ASP A 265 30.14 10.58 11.56
C ASP A 265 31.62 10.92 11.35
N SER A 266 32.51 10.06 11.83
CA SER A 266 33.95 10.29 11.81
C SER A 266 34.56 10.18 10.41
N GLN A 267 33.89 9.53 9.46
CA GLN A 267 34.37 9.38 8.09
C GLN A 267 33.90 10.55 7.22
N SER A 268 32.62 10.90 7.30
CA SER A 268 32.06 11.97 6.46
C SER A 268 32.25 13.37 7.06
N GLY A 269 32.49 13.47 8.38
CA GLY A 269 32.54 14.75 9.10
C GLY A 269 31.18 15.44 9.21
N LYS A 270 30.09 14.73 8.91
CA LYS A 270 28.72 15.24 8.93
C LYS A 270 27.95 14.75 10.16
N TYR A 271 26.90 15.47 10.52
CA TYR A 271 26.03 15.16 11.64
C TYR A 271 24.75 14.47 11.18
N ARG A 272 24.26 13.52 11.96
CA ARG A 272 22.97 12.86 11.75
C ARG A 272 22.22 12.69 13.06
N ALA A 273 20.89 12.63 12.96
CA ALA A 273 20.06 12.19 14.07
C ALA A 273 20.44 10.77 14.48
N TRP A 274 20.62 10.53 15.79
CA TRP A 274 21.05 9.23 16.30
C TRP A 274 19.84 8.38 16.72
N SER A 275 19.11 7.85 15.73
CA SER A 275 17.98 6.94 15.96
C SER A 275 18.40 5.47 16.20
N GLY A 276 19.70 5.15 16.14
CA GLY A 276 20.22 3.78 16.31
C GLY A 276 19.85 3.12 17.65
N ILE A 277 19.62 3.92 18.70
CA ILE A 277 19.10 3.45 19.99
C ILE A 277 17.70 2.82 19.85
N LEU A 278 16.87 3.34 18.94
CA LEU A 278 15.52 2.84 18.69
C LEU A 278 15.51 1.58 17.84
N GLN A 279 16.47 1.43 16.92
CA GLN A 279 16.59 0.22 16.10
C GLN A 279 16.84 -1.04 16.94
N GLY A 280 17.68 -0.95 17.97
CA GLY A 280 17.90 -2.06 18.92
C GLY A 280 16.67 -2.40 19.76
N GLN A 281 15.90 -1.40 20.20
CA GLN A 281 14.68 -1.61 20.99
C GLN A 281 13.51 -2.16 20.16
N MET A 282 13.37 -1.72 18.90
CA MET A 282 12.33 -2.23 18.00
C MET A 282 12.61 -3.65 17.49
N ALA A 283 13.89 -4.06 17.38
CA ALA A 283 14.26 -5.43 17.05
C ALA A 283 13.79 -6.42 18.14
N HIS A 284 13.96 -6.08 19.42
CA HIS A 284 13.48 -6.91 20.54
C HIS A 284 11.94 -7.07 20.58
N VAL A 285 11.18 -6.05 20.14
CA VAL A 285 9.72 -6.14 20.06
C VAL A 285 9.28 -7.08 18.93
N ARG A 286 10.03 -7.18 17.83
CA ARG A 286 9.72 -8.11 16.73
C ARG A 286 9.86 -9.57 17.15
N ASP A 287 10.91 -9.95 17.88
CA ASP A 287 11.12 -11.33 18.32
C ASP A 287 10.06 -11.78 19.35
N SER A 288 9.59 -10.87 20.20
CA SER A 288 8.57 -11.19 21.22
C SER A 288 7.16 -11.47 20.67
N ARG A 289 6.86 -11.11 19.41
CA ARG A 289 5.54 -11.34 18.77
C ARG A 289 5.50 -12.54 17.84
N ILE A 290 6.61 -13.24 17.63
CA ILE A 290 6.68 -14.47 16.82
C ILE A 290 6.44 -15.73 17.69
N LEU A 291 6.32 -15.57 19.01
CA LEU A 291 6.18 -16.68 19.98
C LEU A 291 4.77 -16.86 20.57
N HIS A 292 3.72 -16.27 19.99
CA HIS A 292 2.33 -16.49 20.40
C HIS A 292 1.40 -16.75 19.22
#